data_AF-V5YN11-F1
#
_entry.id   AF-V5YN11-F1
#
_cell.length_a   1.000
_cell.length_b   1.000
_cell.length_c   1.000
_cell.angle_alpha   90.00
_cell.angle_beta   90.00
_cell.angle_gamma   90.00
#
_symmetry.space_group_name_H-M   'P 1'
#
loop_
_entity.id
_entity.type
_entity.pdbx_description
1 polymer ?
#
loop_
_entity_poly.entity_id
_entity_poly.type
_entity_poly.pdbx_seq_one_letter_code
_entity_poly.pdbx_strand_id
1 'polypeptide(L)'
;MTEQKGAEGQSVQVFLVFHLTDFRAAADQEREHNYERLDAQRDHRKAAALFMESSQKTGYELVGRVTAADVDAVSFLTTSVDRPWWLNNGVEAKFDGRGCRSIDMGDIAIDSFGRAYVCSTIGWDEIGLFPEKAHLA
;
A
#
# COMPACT_ATOMS: atom_id res chain seq x y z
N MET A 1 30.19 -3.77 36.90
CA MET A 1 28.82 -3.37 36.54
C MET A 1 28.85 -3.03 35.07
N THR A 2 28.46 -3.98 34.23
CA THR A 2 28.50 -3.83 32.78
C THR A 2 27.11 -3.38 32.37
N GLU A 3 26.99 -2.11 31.96
CA GLU A 3 25.74 -1.56 31.44
C GLU A 3 25.38 -2.30 30.14
N GLN A 4 24.27 -3.05 30.20
CA GLN A 4 23.63 -3.57 29.01
C GLN A 4 22.98 -2.38 28.29
N LYS A 5 23.54 -2.00 27.14
CA LYS A 5 22.87 -1.14 26.17
C LYS A 5 21.62 -1.88 25.70
N GLY A 6 20.44 -1.43 26.14
CA GLY A 6 19.17 -1.88 25.61
C GLY A 6 19.14 -1.60 24.11
N ALA A 7 18.79 -2.60 23.32
CA ALA A 7 18.39 -2.40 21.94
C ALA A 7 17.19 -1.45 21.96
N GLU A 8 17.32 -0.27 21.36
CA GLU A 8 16.20 0.62 21.08
C GLU A 8 15.20 -0.17 20.23
N GLY A 9 14.11 -0.61 20.85
CA GLY A 9 13.01 -1.23 20.14
C GLY A 9 12.50 -0.22 19.12
N GLN A 10 12.69 -0.51 17.83
CA GLN A 10 12.12 0.29 16.75
C GLN A 10 10.63 0.50 17.05
N SER A 11 10.22 1.75 17.20
CA SER A 11 8.81 2.09 17.44
C SER A 11 8.00 1.65 16.23
N VAL A 12 7.09 0.71 16.41
CA VAL A 12 6.13 0.30 15.38
C VAL A 12 5.01 1.32 15.25
N GLN A 13 4.49 1.47 14.04
CA GLN A 13 3.34 2.31 13.73
C GLN A 13 2.40 1.59 12.77
N VAL A 14 1.20 2.13 12.59
CA VAL A 14 0.22 1.60 11.65
C VAL A 14 0.40 2.29 10.30
N PHE A 15 0.49 1.48 9.26
CA PHE A 15 0.39 1.87 7.87
C PHE A 15 -0.94 1.40 7.29
N LEU A 16 -1.64 2.24 6.53
CA LEU A 16 -2.76 1.79 5.70
C LEU A 16 -2.22 1.47 4.30
N VAL A 17 -2.58 0.31 3.76
CA VAL A 17 -2.10 -0.19 2.46
C VAL A 17 -3.23 -0.15 1.46
N PHE A 18 -2.96 0.47 0.31
CA PHE A 18 -3.91 0.66 -0.77
C PHE A 18 -3.40 0.02 -2.05
N HIS A 19 -4.29 -0.73 -2.71
CA HIS A 19 -3.99 -1.30 -4.01
C HIS A 19 -4.50 -0.42 -5.14
N LEU A 20 -3.62 -0.15 -6.10
CA LEU A 20 -4.01 0.39 -7.38
C LEU A 20 -4.88 -0.65 -8.11
N THR A 21 -6.13 -0.28 -8.36
CA THR A 21 -7.19 -1.19 -8.78
C THR A 21 -7.85 -0.70 -10.05
N ASP A 22 -8.10 -1.63 -10.96
CA ASP A 22 -8.88 -1.41 -12.18
C ASP A 22 -10.33 -1.81 -11.91
N PHE A 23 -11.23 -0.84 -11.91
CA PHE A 23 -12.66 -1.01 -11.65
C PHE A 23 -13.47 -1.39 -12.88
N ARG A 24 -12.84 -1.45 -14.07
CA ARG A 24 -13.54 -1.85 -15.29
C ARG A 24 -13.99 -3.30 -15.19
N ALA A 25 -14.98 -3.70 -15.97
CA ALA A 25 -15.43 -5.09 -16.02
C ALA A 25 -14.28 -6.02 -16.47
N ALA A 26 -14.24 -7.25 -15.96
CA ALA A 26 -13.16 -8.20 -16.28
C ALA A 26 -12.97 -8.40 -17.80
N ALA A 27 -14.06 -8.42 -18.57
CA ALA A 27 -14.00 -8.51 -20.03
C ALA A 27 -13.26 -7.33 -20.69
N ASP A 28 -13.36 -6.13 -20.13
CA ASP A 28 -12.65 -4.94 -20.62
C ASP A 28 -11.19 -4.96 -20.18
N GLN A 29 -10.92 -5.44 -18.97
CA GLN A 29 -9.55 -5.59 -18.46
C GLN A 29 -8.70 -6.52 -19.33
N GLU A 30 -9.29 -7.62 -19.82
CA GLU A 30 -8.63 -8.60 -20.69
C GLU A 30 -8.38 -8.09 -22.11
N ARG A 31 -9.19 -7.15 -22.59
CA ARG A 31 -9.21 -6.70 -24.00
C ARG A 31 -8.48 -5.39 -24.23
N GLU A 32 -8.38 -4.54 -23.22
CA GLU A 32 -7.89 -3.17 -23.37
C GLU A 32 -6.88 -2.79 -22.29
N HIS A 33 -5.81 -2.13 -22.72
CA HIS A 33 -4.82 -1.56 -21.81
C HIS A 33 -5.43 -0.43 -20.97
N ASN A 34 -5.22 -0.50 -19.65
CA ASN A 34 -5.52 0.60 -18.76
C ASN A 34 -4.34 1.57 -18.72
N TYR A 35 -4.32 2.55 -19.64
CA TYR A 35 -3.25 3.54 -19.68
C TYR A 35 -3.19 4.41 -18.42
N GLU A 36 -4.32 4.69 -17.76
CA GLU A 36 -4.36 5.46 -16.51
C GLU A 36 -3.66 4.70 -15.37
N ARG A 37 -3.97 3.40 -15.22
CA ARG A 37 -3.26 2.53 -14.27
C ARG A 37 -1.77 2.46 -14.59
N LEU A 38 -1.41 2.18 -15.84
CA LEU A 38 -0.01 2.08 -16.26
C LEU A 38 0.77 3.37 -16.03
N ASP A 39 0.11 4.51 -16.25
CA ASP A 39 0.65 5.84 -15.98
C ASP A 39 0.89 6.05 -14.48
N ALA A 40 -0.07 5.70 -13.62
CA ALA A 40 0.08 5.78 -12.17
C ALA A 40 1.21 4.87 -11.65
N GLN A 41 1.41 3.69 -12.26
CA GLN A 41 2.52 2.80 -11.91
C GLN A 41 3.89 3.37 -12.26
N ARG A 42 3.98 4.31 -13.21
CA ARG A 42 5.25 4.81 -13.76
C ARG A 42 5.57 6.25 -13.36
N ASP A 43 4.57 7.02 -12.96
CA ASP A 43 4.69 8.44 -12.65
C ASP A 43 4.08 8.74 -11.28
N HIS A 44 4.94 9.07 -10.32
CA HIS A 44 4.54 9.32 -8.93
C HIS A 44 3.57 10.51 -8.80
N ARG A 45 3.63 11.49 -9.71
CA ARG A 45 2.69 12.61 -9.70
C ARG A 45 1.30 12.15 -10.13
N LYS A 46 1.23 11.24 -11.11
CA LYS A 46 -0.04 10.64 -11.53
C LYS A 46 -0.59 9.69 -10.46
N ALA A 47 0.28 8.93 -9.79
CA ALA A 47 -0.12 8.12 -8.63
C ALA A 47 -0.74 8.98 -7.53
N ALA A 48 -0.08 10.06 -7.13
CA ALA A 48 -0.57 11.00 -6.12
C ALA A 48 -1.90 11.65 -6.53
N ALA A 49 -2.02 12.10 -7.78
CA ALA A 49 -3.25 12.70 -8.29
C ALA A 49 -4.42 11.69 -8.26
N LEU A 50 -4.20 10.46 -8.71
CA LEU A 50 -5.21 9.41 -8.72
C LEU A 50 -5.58 8.93 -7.30
N PHE A 51 -4.63 8.99 -6.35
CA PHE A 51 -4.88 8.66 -4.96
C PHE A 51 -5.79 9.70 -4.27
N MET A 52 -5.63 10.97 -4.65
CA MET A 52 -6.54 12.04 -4.21
C MET A 52 -7.92 11.88 -4.81
N GLU A 53 -7.99 11.74 -6.12
CA GLU A 53 -9.22 11.72 -6.89
C GLU A 53 -9.24 10.49 -7.78
N SER A 54 -9.91 9.44 -7.31
CA SER A 54 -10.10 8.22 -8.10
C SER A 54 -10.97 8.50 -9.31
N SER A 55 -10.66 7.84 -10.42
CA SER A 55 -11.46 7.88 -11.63
C SER A 55 -12.57 6.82 -11.58
N GLN A 56 -13.45 6.84 -12.59
CA GLN A 56 -14.45 5.77 -12.75
C GLN A 56 -13.83 4.42 -13.16
N LYS A 57 -12.59 4.42 -13.65
CA LYS A 57 -11.92 3.23 -14.20
C LYS A 57 -10.81 2.71 -13.29
N THR A 58 -10.15 3.60 -12.58
CA THR A 58 -8.97 3.28 -11.79
C THR A 58 -8.98 4.07 -10.50
N GLY A 59 -8.54 3.45 -9.42
CA GLY A 59 -8.37 4.13 -8.15
C GLY A 59 -7.65 3.26 -7.15
N TYR A 60 -7.72 3.66 -5.90
CA TYR A 60 -7.04 3.01 -4.81
C TYR A 60 -8.04 2.47 -3.81
N GLU A 61 -7.94 1.17 -3.53
CA GLU A 61 -8.77 0.51 -2.52
C GLU A 61 -7.93 0.21 -1.28
N LEU A 62 -8.43 0.55 -0.10
CA LEU A 62 -7.82 0.15 1.16
C LEU A 62 -7.92 -1.37 1.29
N VAL A 63 -6.78 -2.05 1.39
CA VAL A 63 -6.74 -3.52 1.49
C VAL A 63 -6.22 -4.02 2.82
N GLY A 64 -5.52 -3.18 3.61
CA GLY A 64 -5.10 -3.60 4.93
C GLY A 64 -4.58 -2.50 5.82
N ARG A 65 -4.50 -2.81 7.11
CA ARG A 65 -3.75 -2.06 8.12
C ARG A 65 -2.59 -2.92 8.57
N VAL A 66 -1.39 -2.36 8.51
CA VAL A 66 -0.14 -3.09 8.76
C VAL A 66 0.62 -2.40 9.88
N THR A 67 0.85 -3.10 10.98
CA THR A 67 1.69 -2.65 12.08
C THR A 67 3.14 -3.00 11.75
N ALA A 68 3.96 -1.98 11.45
CA ALA A 68 5.33 -2.15 10.99
C ALA A 68 6.25 -1.04 11.53
N ALA A 69 7.56 -1.28 11.52
CA ALA A 69 8.55 -0.27 11.93
C ALA A 69 8.68 0.85 10.88
N ASP A 70 8.64 0.48 9.61
CA ASP A 70 8.80 1.36 8.46
C ASP A 70 8.04 0.79 7.24
N VAL A 71 8.09 1.52 6.12
CA VAL A 71 7.41 1.15 4.89
C VAL A 71 8.05 -0.05 4.19
N ASP A 72 9.35 -0.29 4.39
CA ASP A 72 10.02 -1.49 3.84
C ASP A 72 9.51 -2.76 4.54
N ALA A 73 9.32 -2.70 5.86
CA ALA A 73 8.69 -3.78 6.62
C ALA A 73 7.23 -4.02 6.21
N VAL A 74 6.52 -3.01 5.69
CA VAL A 74 5.19 -3.21 5.09
C VAL A 74 5.28 -4.15 3.90
N SER A 75 6.23 -3.96 2.97
CA SER A 75 6.42 -4.85 1.82
C SER A 75 6.65 -6.30 2.21
N PHE A 76 7.44 -6.53 3.26
CA PHE A 76 7.68 -7.88 3.78
C PHE A 76 6.40 -8.52 4.34
N LEU A 77 5.55 -7.74 5.01
CA LEU A 77 4.30 -8.22 5.59
C LEU A 77 3.18 -8.39 4.57
N THR A 78 3.23 -7.69 3.43
CA THR A 78 2.23 -7.74 2.36
C THR A 78 2.67 -8.53 1.13
N THR A 79 3.84 -9.17 1.20
CA THR A 79 4.34 -10.10 0.17
C THR A 79 4.57 -11.46 0.79
N SER A 80 3.87 -12.49 0.31
CA SER A 80 4.13 -13.87 0.77
C SER A 80 3.87 -14.89 -0.33
N VAL A 81 4.71 -15.92 -0.40
CA VAL A 81 4.59 -17.05 -1.33
C VAL A 81 3.95 -18.26 -0.65
N ASP A 82 4.24 -18.48 0.64
CA ASP A 82 3.86 -19.70 1.35
C ASP A 82 2.43 -19.67 1.89
N ARG A 83 1.91 -18.47 2.17
CA ARG A 83 0.55 -18.28 2.71
C ARG A 83 -0.03 -16.94 2.31
N PRO A 84 -1.36 -16.75 2.44
CA PRO A 84 -1.96 -15.44 2.30
C PRO A 84 -1.34 -14.37 3.23
N TRP A 85 -0.93 -13.23 2.66
CA TRP A 85 -0.22 -12.19 3.41
C TRP A 85 -1.08 -11.57 4.53
N TRP A 86 -2.39 -11.55 4.37
CA TRP A 86 -3.32 -11.05 5.39
C TRP A 86 -3.42 -11.92 6.65
N LEU A 87 -2.76 -13.08 6.67
CA LEU A 87 -2.60 -13.92 7.86
C LEU A 87 -1.28 -13.66 8.60
N ASN A 88 -0.49 -12.68 8.15
CA ASN A 88 0.74 -12.29 8.83
C ASN A 88 0.45 -11.53 10.13
N ASN A 89 1.33 -11.70 11.13
CA ASN A 89 1.20 -10.99 12.39
C ASN A 89 1.32 -9.48 12.17
N GLY A 90 0.44 -8.70 12.81
CA GLY A 90 0.41 -7.25 12.64
C GLY A 90 -0.38 -6.78 11.41
N VAL A 91 -1.02 -7.69 10.67
CA VAL A 91 -1.87 -7.34 9.53
C VAL A 91 -3.35 -7.52 9.86
N GLU A 92 -4.15 -6.49 9.56
CA GLU A 92 -5.62 -6.50 9.56
C GLU A 92 -6.11 -6.33 8.11
N ALA A 93 -6.88 -7.28 7.59
CA ALA A 93 -7.45 -7.19 6.24
C ALA A 93 -8.58 -6.16 6.18
N LYS A 94 -8.66 -5.40 5.08
CA LYS A 94 -9.71 -4.41 4.82
C LYS A 94 -10.47 -4.61 3.49
N PHE A 95 -10.24 -5.73 2.82
CA PHE A 95 -10.97 -6.11 1.61
C PHE A 95 -12.01 -7.19 1.91
N ASP A 96 -13.09 -7.18 1.14
CA ASP A 96 -14.08 -8.25 1.13
C ASP A 96 -13.72 -9.30 0.07
N GLY A 97 -13.68 -10.58 0.45
CA GLY A 97 -13.56 -11.67 -0.53
C GLY A 97 -12.60 -12.78 -0.15
N ARG A 98 -12.30 -13.63 -1.16
CA ARG A 98 -11.50 -14.86 -0.98
C ARG A 98 -9.99 -14.63 -0.99
N GLY A 99 -9.53 -13.45 -1.38
CA GLY A 99 -8.13 -13.10 -1.28
C GLY A 99 -7.78 -11.74 -1.87
N CYS A 100 -6.54 -11.35 -1.63
CA CYS A 100 -5.95 -10.10 -2.11
C CYS A 100 -4.56 -10.39 -2.66
N ARG A 101 -4.20 -9.79 -3.79
CA ARG A 101 -2.85 -9.93 -4.34
C ARG A 101 -1.81 -9.40 -3.34
N SER A 102 -0.56 -9.80 -3.47
CA SER A 102 0.54 -9.12 -2.78
C SER A 102 0.66 -7.68 -3.28
N ILE A 103 1.40 -6.87 -2.51
CA ILE A 103 1.74 -5.52 -2.93
C ILE A 103 2.54 -5.53 -4.24
N ASP A 104 2.34 -4.52 -5.06
CA ASP A 104 2.96 -4.37 -6.38
C ASP A 104 3.21 -2.89 -6.71
N MET A 105 3.99 -2.65 -7.76
CA MET A 105 4.31 -1.32 -8.26
C MET A 105 3.05 -0.49 -8.50
N GLY A 106 3.08 0.75 -7.99
CA GLY A 106 1.98 1.69 -7.99
C GLY A 106 1.08 1.63 -6.76
N ASP A 107 1.19 0.61 -5.90
CA ASP A 107 0.45 0.57 -4.63
C ASP A 107 0.94 1.63 -3.65
N ILE A 108 0.07 2.02 -2.71
CA ILE A 108 0.37 3.10 -1.77
C ILE A 108 0.31 2.58 -0.33
N ALA A 109 1.27 3.00 0.48
CA ALA A 109 1.19 2.90 1.94
C ALA A 109 1.14 4.31 2.53
N ILE A 110 0.29 4.53 3.53
CA ILE A 110 0.24 5.79 4.28
C ILE A 110 0.53 5.52 5.75
N ASP A 111 1.41 6.30 6.36
CA ASP A 111 1.71 6.18 7.77
C ASP A 111 0.69 6.91 8.66
N SER A 112 0.86 6.77 9.97
CA SER A 112 -0.02 7.39 10.97
C SER A 112 -0.04 8.92 10.98
N PHE A 113 0.94 9.56 10.32
CA PHE A 113 1.04 11.02 10.17
C PHE A 113 0.50 11.51 8.82
N GLY A 114 0.07 10.59 7.96
CA GLY A 114 -0.41 10.91 6.62
C GLY A 114 0.67 10.98 5.55
N ARG A 115 1.93 10.61 5.83
CA ARG A 115 2.95 10.51 4.78
C ARG A 115 2.63 9.30 3.91
N ALA A 116 2.44 9.53 2.62
CA ALA A 116 2.18 8.48 1.65
C ALA A 116 3.42 8.15 0.83
N TYR A 117 3.56 6.85 0.58
CA TYR A 117 4.65 6.23 -0.14
C TYR A 117 4.05 5.41 -1.27
N VAL A 118 4.58 5.53 -2.48
CA VAL A 118 4.22 4.65 -3.61
C VAL A 118 5.28 3.56 -3.76
N CYS A 119 4.85 2.33 -3.96
CA CYS A 119 5.73 1.21 -4.27
C CYS A 119 6.28 1.42 -5.69
N SER A 120 7.60 1.55 -5.81
CA SER A 120 8.28 1.76 -7.09
C SER A 120 9.10 0.53 -7.47
N THR A 121 9.86 0.62 -8.56
CA THR A 121 10.75 -0.46 -9.00
C THR A 121 11.77 -0.85 -7.92
N ILE A 122 12.18 0.12 -7.08
CA ILE A 122 13.19 -0.09 -6.03
C ILE A 122 12.66 0.50 -4.73
N GLY A 123 11.86 -0.28 -4.01
CA GLY A 123 11.35 0.08 -2.70
C GLY A 123 10.20 1.07 -2.78
N TRP A 124 10.32 2.17 -2.05
CA TRP A 124 9.25 3.12 -1.81
C TRP A 124 9.70 4.56 -2.02
N ASP A 125 8.86 5.34 -2.71
CA ASP A 125 9.08 6.76 -2.92
C ASP A 125 7.99 7.57 -2.23
N GLU A 126 8.37 8.59 -1.47
CA GLU A 126 7.40 9.50 -0.85
C GLU A 126 6.69 10.35 -1.92
N ILE A 127 5.36 10.36 -1.88
CA ILE A 127 4.52 11.06 -2.86
C ILE A 127 3.74 12.24 -2.27
N GLY A 128 3.82 12.44 -0.96
CA GLY A 128 3.25 13.61 -0.28
C GLY A 128 2.61 13.31 1.07
N LEU A 129 1.93 14.33 1.59
CA LEU A 129 1.17 14.28 2.84
C LEU A 129 -0.33 14.31 2.53
N PHE A 130 -1.06 13.31 3.05
CA PHE A 130 -2.50 13.10 2.88
C PHE A 130 -3.19 12.82 4.22
N PRO A 131 -3.21 13.80 5.17
CA PRO A 131 -3.72 13.57 6.52
C PRO A 131 -5.17 13.07 6.55
N GLU A 132 -6.00 13.50 5.60
CA GLU A 132 -7.39 13.08 5.46
C GLU A 132 -7.54 11.59 5.14
N LYS A 133 -6.55 10.98 4.51
CA LYS A 133 -6.54 9.54 4.19
C LYS A 133 -6.03 8.70 5.37
N ALA A 134 -5.27 9.28 6.30
CA ALA A 134 -4.71 8.59 7.47
C ALA A 134 -5.79 8.15 8.48
N HIS A 135 -6.97 8.77 8.42
CA HIS A 135 -8.10 8.50 9.33
C HIS A 135 -9.15 7.52 8.77
N LEU A 136 -8.89 6.87 7.63
CA LEU A 136 -9.82 5.94 6.96
C LEU A 136 -9.99 4.58 7.69
N ALA A 137 -10.07 4.61 9.03
CA ALA A 137 -10.10 3.43 9.91
C ALA A 137 -11.47 2.74 9.97
#